data_AF-A0A8K0R4N9-F1
#
_entry.id   AF-A0A8K0R4N9-F1
#
_cell.length_a   1.000
_cell.length_b   1.000
_cell.length_c   1.000
_cell.angle_alpha   90.00
_cell.angle_beta   90.00
_cell.angle_gamma   90.00
#
_symmetry.space_group_name_H-M   'P 1'
#
loop_
_entity.id
_entity.type
_entity.pdbx_description
1 polymer ?
#
loop_
_entity_poly.entity_id
_entity_poly.type
_entity_poly.pdbx_seq_one_letter_code
_entity_poly.pdbx_strand_id
1 'polypeptide(L)'
;MLFIKAISVAGLVLPFQVHCLSVFVHKSCSDRSNWNAYFEESLNHARISVRRLDSASDTDFAAVFRRIFHTEKSSQTAAWARDMMKRVADLTITTDHKLSNIRIYCDNDSRFTAVVHGGITKYLDRENMMISKNQPSCLKQPPAEGRTYDRPTRNRSDGHNSHRVVITICDALMNEPDSGTVPRRLEDLNGKDMHDTLVKDLDVLVSATMLHELVHAVSLDSAAERLEILDQINPTNEAPDKYTAYGWDNIIEKDAETAIKNADNYAYLGIWASLADMGYTLPRLSEATDATLLAEAESDAHRGILRRYANITKRSLMGRMMRFFA
;
A
#
# COMPACT_ATOMS: atom_id res chain seq x y z
N MET A 1 57.66 15.99 34.84
CA MET A 1 56.28 15.60 35.19
C MET A 1 55.33 16.32 34.25
N LEU A 2 54.86 15.65 33.20
CA LEU A 2 53.83 16.17 32.29
C LEU A 2 52.48 15.57 32.70
N PHE A 3 51.55 16.40 33.15
CA PHE A 3 50.17 16.00 33.42
C PHE A 3 49.33 16.24 32.16
N ILE A 4 48.99 15.16 31.45
CA ILE A 4 48.00 15.19 30.37
C ILE A 4 46.62 15.15 31.03
N LYS A 5 45.90 16.27 31.00
CA LYS A 5 44.47 16.31 31.39
C LYS A 5 43.66 15.65 30.29
N ALA A 6 43.06 14.50 30.60
CA ALA A 6 42.04 13.88 29.76
C ALA A 6 40.79 14.77 29.74
N ILE A 7 40.45 15.31 28.57
CA ILE A 7 39.18 15.99 28.34
C ILE A 7 38.17 14.90 27.99
N SER A 8 37.31 14.54 28.95
CA SER A 8 36.14 13.70 28.70
C SER A 8 35.12 14.51 27.92
N VAL A 9 35.08 14.30 26.59
CA VAL A 9 33.97 14.78 25.76
C VAL A 9 32.77 13.88 26.06
N ALA A 10 31.88 14.34 26.93
CA ALA A 10 30.55 13.75 27.08
C ALA A 10 29.79 13.96 25.76
N GLY A 11 29.81 12.95 24.89
CA GLY A 11 29.03 12.95 23.66
C GLY A 11 27.55 12.95 24.00
N LEU A 12 26.90 14.11 23.82
CA LEU A 12 25.46 14.25 23.91
C LEU A 12 24.83 13.50 22.73
N VAL A 13 24.57 12.20 22.90
CA VAL A 13 23.78 11.42 21.94
C VAL A 13 22.34 11.83 22.14
N LEU A 14 21.91 12.87 21.43
CA LEU A 14 20.48 13.18 21.32
C LEU A 14 19.83 11.98 20.60
N PRO A 15 18.80 11.35 21.19
CA PRO A 15 18.08 10.30 20.48
C PRO A 15 17.51 10.92 19.21
N PHE A 16 18.00 10.48 18.06
CA PHE A 16 17.33 10.77 16.79
C PHE A 16 15.95 10.12 16.89
N GLN A 17 14.94 10.91 17.24
CA GLN A 17 13.56 10.48 17.15
C GLN A 17 13.26 10.36 15.65
N VAL A 18 13.39 9.15 15.13
CA VAL A 18 12.76 8.79 13.86
C VAL A 18 11.26 8.97 14.11
N HIS A 19 10.69 10.06 13.60
CA HIS A 19 9.26 10.31 13.75
C HIS A 19 8.52 9.32 12.84
N CYS A 20 8.21 8.15 13.40
CA CYS A 20 7.29 7.20 12.77
C CYS A 20 5.93 7.87 12.61
N LEU A 21 5.30 7.67 11.44
CA LEU A 21 3.96 8.16 11.19
C LEU A 21 2.98 7.42 12.10
N SER A 22 2.06 8.17 12.70
CA SER A 22 1.05 7.63 13.61
C SER A 22 -0.30 7.49 12.91
N VAL A 23 -1.00 6.41 13.20
CA VAL A 23 -2.31 6.08 12.63
C VAL A 23 -3.36 5.95 13.72
N PHE A 24 -4.44 6.72 13.61
CA PHE A 24 -5.64 6.57 14.43
C PHE A 24 -6.67 5.75 13.65
N VAL A 25 -7.20 4.70 14.27
CA VAL A 25 -8.28 3.88 13.71
C VAL A 25 -9.57 4.23 14.43
N HIS A 26 -10.54 4.77 13.69
CA HIS A 26 -11.83 5.13 14.26
C HIS A 26 -12.66 3.88 14.57
N LYS A 27 -13.57 3.99 15.56
CA LYS A 27 -14.44 2.88 16.00
C LYS A 27 -15.29 2.27 14.89
N SER A 28 -15.67 3.06 13.88
CA SER A 28 -16.42 2.56 12.72
C SER A 28 -15.67 1.47 11.94
N CYS A 29 -14.34 1.42 12.07
CA CYS A 29 -13.51 0.33 11.59
C CYS A 29 -13.27 -0.74 12.65
N SER A 30 -12.80 -0.35 13.84
CA SER A 30 -12.37 -1.33 14.87
C SER A 30 -13.50 -2.22 15.36
N ASP A 31 -14.76 -1.76 15.28
CA ASP A 31 -15.94 -2.54 15.66
C ASP A 31 -16.35 -3.55 14.57
N ARG A 32 -15.74 -3.50 13.38
CA ARG A 32 -16.02 -4.46 12.30
C ARG A 32 -15.29 -5.78 12.55
N SER A 33 -15.97 -6.87 12.21
CA SER A 33 -15.39 -8.21 12.25
C SER A 33 -14.11 -8.28 11.42
N ASN A 34 -13.08 -8.93 11.97
CA ASN A 34 -11.77 -9.16 11.33
C ASN A 34 -10.99 -7.90 10.91
N TRP A 35 -11.42 -6.69 11.29
CA TRP A 35 -10.71 -5.44 10.93
C TRP A 35 -9.21 -5.52 11.22
N ASN A 36 -8.84 -5.91 12.45
CA ASN A 36 -7.44 -5.98 12.86
C ASN A 36 -6.65 -6.99 12.01
N ALA A 37 -7.27 -8.07 11.54
CA ALA A 37 -6.60 -9.04 10.69
C ALA A 37 -6.29 -8.45 9.30
N TYR A 38 -7.25 -7.76 8.67
CA TYR A 38 -7.01 -7.08 7.39
C TYR A 38 -5.95 -5.98 7.50
N PHE A 39 -6.03 -5.19 8.57
CA PHE A 39 -5.07 -4.12 8.82
C PHE A 39 -3.65 -4.68 9.03
N GLU A 40 -3.47 -5.67 9.89
CA GLU A 40 -2.15 -6.31 10.09
C GLU A 40 -1.65 -7.03 8.84
N GLU A 41 -2.54 -7.65 8.05
CA GLU A 41 -2.18 -8.26 6.77
C GLU A 41 -1.64 -7.20 5.78
N SER A 42 -2.25 -6.01 5.72
CA SER A 42 -1.75 -4.90 4.89
C SER A 42 -0.36 -4.40 5.33
N LEU A 43 -0.12 -4.27 6.64
CA LEU A 43 1.20 -3.92 7.18
C LEU A 43 2.23 -5.02 6.89
N ASN A 44 1.80 -6.29 6.95
CA ASN A 44 2.65 -7.43 6.67
C ASN A 44 3.04 -7.51 5.18
N HIS A 45 2.13 -7.22 4.25
CA HIS A 45 2.46 -7.07 2.83
C HIS A 45 3.58 -6.04 2.62
N ALA A 46 3.51 -4.91 3.33
CA ALA A 46 4.55 -3.89 3.29
C ALA A 46 5.89 -4.38 3.86
N ARG A 47 5.88 -5.03 5.02
CA ARG A 47 7.08 -5.60 5.67
C ARG A 47 7.78 -6.65 4.78
N ILE A 48 7.00 -7.55 4.18
CA ILE A 48 7.55 -8.61 3.31
C ILE A 48 8.15 -8.00 2.04
N SER A 49 7.49 -7.00 1.44
CA SER A 49 8.04 -6.25 0.30
C SER A 49 9.38 -5.62 0.61
N VAL A 50 9.52 -4.92 1.74
CA VAL A 50 10.80 -4.31 2.17
C VAL A 50 11.89 -5.38 2.27
N ARG A 51 11.62 -6.49 2.98
CA ARG A 51 12.57 -7.60 3.15
C ARG A 51 13.04 -8.17 1.80
N ARG A 52 12.14 -8.32 0.82
CA ARG A 52 12.48 -8.85 -0.50
C ARG A 52 13.19 -7.81 -1.39
N LEU A 53 12.86 -6.53 -1.28
CA LEU A 53 13.59 -5.44 -1.92
C LEU A 53 15.05 -5.40 -1.41
N ASP A 54 15.28 -5.64 -0.12
CA ASP A 54 16.62 -5.67 0.48
C ASP A 54 17.43 -6.95 0.14
N SER A 55 16.76 -8.05 -0.21
CA SER A 55 17.44 -9.31 -0.53
C SER A 55 18.09 -9.28 -1.92
N ALA A 56 19.41 -9.10 -2.00
CA ALA A 56 20.15 -9.13 -3.27
C ALA A 56 20.03 -10.48 -4.02
N SER A 57 19.73 -11.57 -3.31
CA SER A 57 19.58 -12.92 -3.88
C SER A 57 18.17 -13.30 -4.31
N ASP A 58 17.17 -12.44 -4.05
CA ASP A 58 15.78 -12.68 -4.45
C ASP A 58 15.54 -12.27 -5.92
N THR A 59 16.09 -13.09 -6.82
CA THR A 59 16.00 -12.89 -8.28
C THR A 59 14.58 -12.98 -8.81
N ASP A 60 13.74 -13.77 -8.14
CA ASP A 60 12.35 -13.96 -8.55
C ASP A 60 11.51 -12.72 -8.22
N PHE A 61 11.69 -12.16 -7.01
CA PHE A 61 11.05 -10.90 -6.68
C PHE A 61 11.64 -9.72 -7.47
N ALA A 62 12.91 -9.78 -7.89
CA ALA A 62 13.46 -8.80 -8.83
C ALA A 62 12.74 -8.81 -10.19
N ALA A 63 12.35 -9.99 -10.69
CA ALA A 63 11.56 -10.09 -11.93
C ALA A 63 10.15 -9.52 -11.77
N VAL A 64 9.50 -9.79 -10.63
CA VAL A 64 8.20 -9.17 -10.27
C VAL A 64 8.33 -7.65 -10.20
N PHE A 65 9.32 -7.14 -9.46
CA PHE A 65 9.54 -5.70 -9.32
C PHE A 65 9.75 -5.03 -10.68
N ARG A 66 10.58 -5.64 -11.54
CA ARG A 66 10.83 -5.14 -12.89
C ARG A 66 9.57 -5.13 -13.75
N ARG A 67 8.68 -6.11 -13.58
CA ARG A 67 7.40 -6.14 -14.30
C ARG A 67 6.45 -5.03 -13.85
N ILE A 68 6.41 -4.74 -12.55
CA ILE A 68 5.50 -3.73 -11.97
C ILE A 68 6.02 -2.31 -12.19
N PHE A 69 7.34 -2.07 -12.06
CA PHE A 69 7.91 -0.72 -12.07
C PHE A 69 8.79 -0.43 -13.29
N HIS A 70 8.92 -1.38 -14.22
CA HIS A 70 9.66 -1.21 -15.47
C HIS A 70 11.11 -0.76 -15.29
N THR A 71 11.73 -1.20 -14.19
CA THR A 71 13.09 -0.82 -13.81
C THR A 71 13.72 -1.88 -12.93
N GLU A 72 15.04 -1.84 -12.80
CA GLU A 72 15.78 -2.83 -12.02
C GLU A 72 15.65 -2.60 -10.52
N LYS A 73 15.73 -3.69 -9.73
CA LYS A 73 15.64 -3.64 -8.25
C LYS A 73 16.81 -2.87 -7.60
N SER A 74 17.88 -2.60 -8.35
CA SER A 74 19.02 -1.77 -7.93
C SER A 74 18.84 -0.27 -8.21
N SER A 75 17.74 0.13 -8.86
CA SER A 75 17.49 1.52 -9.27
C SER A 75 17.09 2.43 -8.10
N GLN A 76 17.15 3.75 -8.34
CA GLN A 76 16.59 4.75 -7.41
C GLN A 76 15.09 4.57 -7.21
N THR A 77 14.37 4.11 -8.24
CA THR A 77 12.94 3.77 -8.17
C THR A 77 12.69 2.65 -7.16
N ALA A 78 13.54 1.62 -7.12
CA ALA A 78 13.44 0.56 -6.12
C ALA A 78 13.72 1.06 -4.70
N ALA A 79 14.69 1.97 -4.54
CA ALA A 79 14.97 2.60 -3.25
C ALA A 79 13.78 3.46 -2.75
N TRP A 80 13.12 4.19 -3.66
CA TRP A 80 11.87 4.92 -3.37
C TRP A 80 10.75 3.98 -2.98
N ALA A 81 10.51 2.93 -3.78
CA ALA A 81 9.46 1.96 -3.52
C ALA A 81 9.64 1.29 -2.15
N ARG A 82 10.90 0.95 -1.81
CA ARG A 82 11.27 0.43 -0.49
C ARG A 82 10.96 1.44 0.62
N ASP A 83 11.28 2.72 0.45
CA ASP A 83 11.01 3.76 1.46
C ASP A 83 9.51 3.89 1.72
N MET A 84 8.67 3.93 0.67
CA MET A 84 7.21 3.97 0.82
C MET A 84 6.68 2.75 1.57
N MET A 85 7.07 1.54 1.16
CA MET A 85 6.65 0.31 1.84
C MET A 85 7.16 0.27 3.29
N LYS A 86 8.35 0.79 3.56
CA LYS A 86 8.87 0.91 4.91
C LYS A 86 8.06 1.87 5.78
N ARG A 87 7.66 3.02 5.24
CA ARG A 87 6.79 3.97 5.95
C ARG A 87 5.45 3.36 6.33
N VAL A 88 4.85 2.56 5.44
CA VAL A 88 3.63 1.79 5.76
C VAL A 88 3.92 0.75 6.84
N ALA A 89 4.98 -0.05 6.68
CA ALA A 89 5.35 -1.11 7.61
C ALA A 89 5.64 -0.62 9.05
N ASP A 90 6.16 0.62 9.17
CA ASP A 90 6.55 1.27 10.43
C ASP A 90 5.43 2.14 11.05
N LEU A 91 4.21 2.12 10.49
CA LEU A 91 3.08 2.86 11.05
C LEU A 91 2.82 2.43 12.50
N THR A 92 2.64 3.43 13.37
CA THR A 92 2.37 3.20 14.80
C THR A 92 0.93 3.57 15.13
N ILE A 93 0.16 2.62 15.66
CA ILE A 93 -1.22 2.87 16.09
C ILE A 93 -1.22 3.81 17.29
N THR A 94 -2.11 4.82 17.27
CA THR A 94 -2.34 5.75 18.37
C THR A 94 -3.83 5.90 18.69
N THR A 95 -4.15 6.22 19.93
CA THR A 95 -5.50 6.62 20.35
C THR A 95 -5.73 8.13 20.21
N ASP A 96 -4.68 8.91 19.93
CA ASP A 96 -4.79 10.36 19.75
C ASP A 96 -5.24 10.70 18.34
N HIS A 97 -6.55 10.91 18.19
CA HIS A 97 -7.16 11.35 16.95
C HIS A 97 -6.59 12.67 16.42
N LYS A 98 -6.37 13.66 17.30
CA LYS A 98 -6.03 15.02 16.84
C LYS A 98 -4.60 15.11 16.35
N LEU A 99 -3.66 14.48 17.06
CA LEU A 99 -2.24 14.53 16.73
C LEU A 99 -1.82 13.49 15.68
N SER A 100 -2.64 12.48 15.39
CA SER A 100 -2.27 11.46 14.41
C SER A 100 -1.99 12.01 13.01
N ASN A 101 -1.06 11.38 12.30
CA ASN A 101 -0.75 11.71 10.90
C ASN A 101 -1.81 11.14 9.96
N ILE A 102 -2.27 9.92 10.23
CA ILE A 102 -3.25 9.22 9.40
C ILE A 102 -4.46 8.89 10.27
N ARG A 103 -5.66 8.96 9.69
CA ARG A 103 -6.91 8.61 10.36
C ARG A 103 -7.75 7.73 9.45
N ILE A 104 -8.15 6.57 9.93
CA ILE A 104 -8.88 5.58 9.13
C ILE A 104 -10.31 5.46 9.64
N TYR A 105 -11.27 5.56 8.72
CA TYR A 105 -12.71 5.47 8.98
C TYR A 105 -13.37 4.42 8.09
N CYS A 106 -14.41 3.77 8.61
CA CYS A 106 -15.21 2.79 7.87
C CYS A 106 -16.70 3.11 8.07
N ASP A 107 -17.04 4.40 7.91
CA ASP A 107 -18.36 4.98 8.13
C ASP A 107 -19.06 5.38 6.81
N ASN A 108 -18.56 4.90 5.68
CA ASN A 108 -19.01 5.27 4.32
C ASN A 108 -19.05 6.77 4.06
N ASP A 109 -18.08 7.53 4.59
CA ASP A 109 -18.05 8.98 4.47
C ASP A 109 -19.28 9.68 5.10
N SER A 110 -20.03 9.02 5.98
CA SER A 110 -21.24 9.60 6.60
C SER A 110 -20.96 10.85 7.46
N ARG A 111 -19.71 11.03 7.91
CA ARG A 111 -19.23 12.25 8.59
C ARG A 111 -19.17 13.49 7.69
N PHE A 112 -19.20 13.33 6.36
CA PHE A 112 -19.20 14.46 5.44
C PHE A 112 -20.60 15.05 5.32
N THR A 113 -20.68 16.37 5.50
CA THR A 113 -21.92 17.13 5.34
C THR A 113 -21.83 18.03 4.12
N ALA A 114 -22.85 18.00 3.26
CA ALA A 114 -22.95 18.92 2.12
C ALA A 114 -23.20 20.35 2.62
N VAL A 115 -22.38 21.29 2.16
CA VAL A 115 -22.49 22.72 2.47
C VAL A 115 -22.47 23.49 1.16
N VAL A 116 -23.45 24.39 0.97
CA VAL A 116 -23.53 25.25 -0.21
C VAL A 116 -22.93 26.60 0.12
N HIS A 117 -21.91 27.02 -0.63
CA HIS A 117 -21.28 28.33 -0.48
C HIS A 117 -21.08 28.97 -1.85
N GLY A 118 -21.76 30.10 -2.10
CA GLY A 118 -21.71 30.78 -3.40
C GLY A 118 -22.23 29.91 -4.57
N GLY A 119 -23.26 29.10 -4.34
CA GLY A 119 -23.83 28.20 -5.35
C GLY A 119 -23.03 26.92 -5.63
N ILE A 120 -21.88 26.74 -4.99
CA ILE A 120 -21.05 25.53 -5.12
C ILE A 120 -21.26 24.63 -3.90
N THR A 121 -21.68 23.39 -4.14
CA THR A 121 -21.73 22.35 -3.11
C THR A 121 -20.32 21.86 -2.79
N LYS A 122 -19.95 21.90 -1.52
CA LYS A 122 -18.74 21.27 -0.98
C LYS A 122 -19.15 20.28 0.10
N TYR A 123 -18.26 19.38 0.46
CA TYR A 123 -18.49 18.40 1.51
C TYR A 123 -17.48 18.62 2.63
N LEU A 124 -18.00 18.87 3.83
CA LEU A 124 -17.22 19.18 5.02
C LEU A 124 -17.27 18.02 6.01
N ASP A 125 -16.11 17.45 6.29
CA ASP A 125 -15.88 16.57 7.44
C ASP A 125 -15.43 17.45 8.60
N ARG A 126 -16.36 17.73 9.53
CA ARG A 126 -16.11 18.61 10.69
C ARG A 126 -15.22 17.94 11.74
N GLU A 127 -15.28 16.61 11.84
CA GLU A 127 -14.51 15.87 12.82
C GLU A 127 -13.02 15.92 12.47
N ASN A 128 -12.68 15.77 11.19
CA ASN A 128 -11.30 15.86 10.72
C ASN A 128 -10.95 17.23 10.16
N MET A 129 -11.88 18.18 10.17
CA MET A 129 -11.67 19.51 9.57
C MET A 129 -11.17 19.39 8.13
N MET A 130 -11.74 18.48 7.33
CA MET A 130 -11.38 18.21 5.92
C MET A 130 -12.44 18.74 4.98
N ILE A 131 -12.04 19.14 3.77
CA ILE A 131 -12.97 19.62 2.74
C ILE A 131 -12.77 18.90 1.41
N SER A 132 -13.86 18.40 0.84
CA SER A 132 -13.90 17.88 -0.52
C SER A 132 -14.73 18.80 -1.42
N LYS A 133 -14.22 19.05 -2.63
CA LYS A 133 -14.97 19.77 -3.69
C LYS A 133 -15.97 18.86 -4.40
N ASN A 134 -15.75 17.55 -4.34
CA ASN A 134 -16.57 16.54 -5.00
C ASN A 134 -17.34 15.75 -3.94
N GLN A 135 -18.41 15.07 -4.36
CA GLN A 135 -19.06 14.08 -3.51
C GLN A 135 -18.04 13.08 -2.96
N PRO A 136 -18.05 12.77 -1.64
CA PRO A 136 -17.20 11.77 -1.04
C PRO A 136 -17.33 10.43 -1.76
N SER A 137 -16.23 9.72 -1.92
CA SER A 137 -16.14 8.58 -2.84
C SER A 137 -17.02 7.39 -2.42
N CYS A 138 -17.21 7.14 -1.13
CA CYS A 138 -18.12 6.08 -0.67
C CYS A 138 -19.60 6.41 -0.94
N LEU A 139 -19.94 7.67 -1.20
CA LEU A 139 -21.32 8.13 -1.47
C LEU A 139 -21.63 8.21 -2.98
N LYS A 140 -20.64 7.97 -3.85
CA LYS A 140 -20.83 7.95 -5.31
C LYS A 140 -21.51 6.66 -5.77
N GLN A 141 -21.94 6.65 -7.03
CA GLN A 141 -22.50 5.46 -7.69
C GLN A 141 -21.72 5.16 -8.99
N PRO A 142 -21.04 4.00 -9.10
CA PRO A 142 -20.80 3.04 -8.01
C PRO A 142 -19.94 3.64 -6.88
N PRO A 143 -20.07 3.14 -5.63
CA PRO A 143 -19.20 3.55 -4.54
C PRO A 143 -17.77 3.09 -4.81
N ALA A 144 -16.78 3.85 -4.33
CA ALA A 144 -15.41 3.36 -4.27
C ALA A 144 -15.25 2.29 -3.18
N GLU A 145 -14.15 1.53 -3.21
CA GLU A 145 -13.77 0.58 -2.16
C GLU A 145 -13.00 1.27 -1.02
N GLY A 146 -12.15 2.23 -1.38
CA GLY A 146 -11.37 3.05 -0.48
C GLY A 146 -11.23 4.48 -1.01
N ARG A 147 -10.85 5.41 -0.12
CA ARG A 147 -10.43 6.74 -0.52
C ARG A 147 -9.54 7.43 0.49
N THR A 148 -8.45 8.00 0.00
CA THR A 148 -7.60 8.95 0.72
C THR A 148 -7.99 10.41 0.45
N TYR A 149 -8.05 11.20 1.52
CA TYR A 149 -8.33 12.64 1.54
C TYR A 149 -7.20 13.40 2.23
N ASP A 150 -6.67 14.43 1.57
CA ASP A 150 -5.46 15.17 1.96
C ASP A 150 -5.68 16.68 2.10
N ARG A 151 -6.92 17.15 2.00
CA ARG A 151 -7.26 18.59 2.00
C ARG A 151 -7.82 19.07 3.34
N PRO A 152 -6.98 19.48 4.29
CA PRO A 152 -7.44 20.13 5.50
C PRO A 152 -8.08 21.48 5.18
N THR A 153 -9.07 21.86 5.96
CA THR A 153 -9.61 23.23 5.96
C THR A 153 -8.53 24.21 6.42
N ARG A 154 -8.64 25.48 5.97
CA ARG A 154 -7.68 26.53 6.32
C ARG A 154 -7.65 26.87 7.80
N ASN A 155 -8.70 26.52 8.56
CA ASN A 155 -8.76 26.83 9.98
C ASN A 155 -7.98 25.77 10.78
N ARG A 156 -6.67 26.00 10.96
CA ARG A 156 -5.75 25.10 11.68
C ARG A 156 -5.81 25.27 13.22
N SER A 157 -6.72 26.09 13.73
CA SER A 157 -6.74 26.53 15.15
C SER A 157 -7.12 25.46 16.18
N ASP A 158 -7.65 24.32 15.77
CA ASP A 158 -8.35 23.41 16.70
C ASP A 158 -7.43 22.31 17.28
N GLY A 159 -6.11 22.46 17.11
CA GLY A 159 -5.08 21.54 17.61
C GLY A 159 -4.95 20.24 16.79
N HIS A 160 -5.50 20.20 15.58
CA HIS A 160 -5.32 19.08 14.66
C HIS A 160 -3.93 19.13 14.02
N ASN A 161 -3.32 17.98 13.80
CA ASN A 161 -2.13 17.86 12.95
C ASN A 161 -2.41 18.50 11.58
N SER A 162 -1.59 19.48 11.18
CA SER A 162 -1.75 20.23 9.93
C SER A 162 -1.48 19.39 8.69
N HIS A 163 -0.74 18.29 8.84
CA HIS A 163 -0.36 17.35 7.78
C HIS A 163 -1.09 16.02 7.94
N ARG A 164 -2.33 16.06 8.43
CA ARG A 164 -3.14 14.85 8.57
C ARG A 164 -3.71 14.41 7.22
N VAL A 165 -3.80 13.11 7.05
CA VAL A 165 -4.49 12.44 5.96
C VAL A 165 -5.65 11.63 6.55
N VAL A 166 -6.77 11.59 5.85
CA VAL A 166 -7.93 10.79 6.23
C VAL A 166 -8.20 9.74 5.16
N ILE A 167 -8.23 8.47 5.57
CA ILE A 167 -8.63 7.34 4.73
C ILE A 167 -10.05 6.94 5.12
N THR A 168 -10.90 6.69 4.14
CA THR A 168 -12.15 5.95 4.33
C THR A 168 -12.07 4.61 3.61
N ILE A 169 -12.38 3.52 4.29
CA ILE A 169 -12.67 2.22 3.69
C ILE A 169 -14.20 2.08 3.59
N CYS A 170 -14.70 1.86 2.38
CA CYS A 170 -16.13 1.84 2.10
C CYS A 170 -16.73 0.44 2.30
N ASP A 171 -18.04 0.38 2.49
CA ASP A 171 -18.81 -0.86 2.55
C ASP A 171 -18.74 -1.66 1.25
N ALA A 172 -18.50 -1.02 0.11
CA ALA A 172 -18.32 -1.71 -1.15
C ALA A 172 -17.22 -2.79 -1.09
N LEU A 173 -16.18 -2.55 -0.28
CA LEU A 173 -15.09 -3.50 -0.05
C LEU A 173 -15.42 -4.52 1.05
N MET A 174 -16.12 -4.08 2.10
CA MET A 174 -16.34 -4.88 3.31
C MET A 174 -17.60 -5.75 3.26
N ASN A 175 -18.56 -5.38 2.42
CA ASN A 175 -19.86 -6.01 2.27
C ASN A 175 -20.00 -6.41 0.81
N GLU A 176 -19.54 -7.60 0.43
CA GLU A 176 -19.94 -8.15 -0.86
C GLU A 176 -21.48 -8.31 -0.86
N PRO A 177 -22.22 -7.60 -1.74
CA PRO A 177 -23.67 -7.47 -1.63
C PRO A 177 -24.44 -8.79 -1.72
N ASP A 178 -23.85 -9.80 -2.36
CA ASP A 178 -24.57 -11.00 -2.81
C ASP A 178 -24.08 -12.32 -2.20
N SER A 179 -22.96 -12.34 -1.47
CA SER A 179 -22.33 -13.61 -1.06
C SER A 179 -22.58 -13.98 0.41
N GLY A 180 -22.87 -13.00 1.27
CA GLY A 180 -22.85 -13.21 2.73
C GLY A 180 -21.51 -13.76 3.23
N THR A 181 -20.46 -13.74 2.41
CA THR A 181 -19.14 -14.24 2.76
C THR A 181 -18.31 -13.12 3.35
N VAL A 182 -17.58 -13.46 4.41
CA VAL A 182 -16.52 -12.62 4.99
C VAL A 182 -15.55 -12.24 3.86
N PRO A 183 -15.16 -10.94 3.73
CA PRO A 183 -14.19 -10.53 2.73
C PRO A 183 -12.94 -11.39 2.78
N ARG A 184 -12.45 -11.80 1.62
CA ARG A 184 -11.33 -12.75 1.51
C ARG A 184 -10.06 -12.15 2.11
N ARG A 185 -9.32 -12.98 2.85
CA ARG A 185 -7.94 -12.71 3.31
C ARG A 185 -6.96 -13.55 2.51
N LEU A 186 -5.70 -13.13 2.46
CA LEU A 186 -4.66 -13.95 1.83
C LEU A 186 -4.46 -15.27 2.59
N GLU A 187 -4.57 -15.26 3.92
CA GLU A 187 -4.46 -16.47 4.74
C GLU A 187 -5.56 -17.52 4.45
N ASP A 188 -6.72 -17.12 3.93
CA ASP A 188 -7.79 -18.04 3.53
C ASP A 188 -7.41 -18.85 2.26
N LEU A 189 -6.30 -18.48 1.62
CA LEU A 189 -5.69 -19.18 0.50
C LEU A 189 -4.54 -20.09 0.94
N ASN A 190 -4.16 -20.07 2.21
CA ASN A 190 -3.09 -20.93 2.70
C ASN A 190 -3.45 -22.41 2.55
N GLY A 191 -2.54 -23.19 1.96
CA GLY A 191 -2.75 -24.61 1.66
C GLY A 191 -3.62 -24.90 0.42
N LYS A 192 -4.23 -23.88 -0.22
CA LYS A 192 -4.89 -24.04 -1.52
C LYS A 192 -3.84 -24.03 -2.62
N ASP A 193 -4.04 -24.83 -3.65
CA ASP A 193 -3.21 -24.72 -4.85
C ASP A 193 -3.68 -23.53 -5.68
N MET A 194 -2.83 -22.51 -5.78
CA MET A 194 -3.07 -21.33 -6.60
C MET A 194 -2.34 -21.40 -7.96
N HIS A 195 -1.84 -22.58 -8.36
CA HIS A 195 -1.30 -22.75 -9.70
C HIS A 195 -2.35 -22.38 -10.76
N ASP A 196 -1.97 -21.65 -11.80
CA ASP A 196 -2.87 -21.15 -12.85
C ASP A 196 -3.93 -20.11 -12.40
N THR A 197 -3.90 -19.66 -11.15
CA THR A 197 -4.78 -18.56 -10.70
C THR A 197 -4.25 -17.22 -11.20
N LEU A 198 -5.13 -16.26 -11.48
CA LEU A 198 -4.72 -14.91 -11.88
C LEU A 198 -4.49 -14.05 -10.64
N VAL A 199 -3.39 -13.31 -10.59
CA VAL A 199 -3.11 -12.39 -9.48
C VAL A 199 -4.17 -11.29 -9.35
N LYS A 200 -4.82 -10.91 -10.45
CA LYS A 200 -5.92 -9.94 -10.43
C LYS A 200 -7.13 -10.43 -9.64
N ASP A 201 -7.32 -11.75 -9.46
CA ASP A 201 -8.40 -12.26 -8.61
C ASP A 201 -8.14 -12.03 -7.10
N LEU A 202 -6.99 -11.43 -6.77
CA LEU A 202 -6.56 -11.05 -5.42
C LEU A 202 -6.56 -9.53 -5.20
N ASP A 203 -6.95 -8.71 -6.19
CA ASP A 203 -7.08 -7.26 -5.99
C ASP A 203 -8.25 -6.90 -5.08
N VAL A 204 -9.27 -7.76 -5.02
CA VAL A 204 -10.43 -7.68 -4.11
C VAL A 204 -10.09 -7.95 -2.63
N LEU A 205 -8.83 -8.23 -2.29
CA LEU A 205 -8.43 -8.42 -0.89
C LEU A 205 -8.53 -7.08 -0.14
N VAL A 206 -9.24 -7.07 0.98
CA VAL A 206 -9.37 -5.87 1.82
C VAL A 206 -8.00 -5.29 2.21
N SER A 207 -7.05 -6.18 2.53
CA SER A 207 -5.67 -5.83 2.88
C SER A 207 -4.89 -5.18 1.72
N ALA A 208 -5.20 -5.53 0.46
CA ALA A 208 -4.61 -4.92 -0.72
C ALA A 208 -5.15 -3.48 -0.92
N THR A 209 -6.46 -3.28 -0.83
CA THR A 209 -7.05 -1.93 -0.88
C THR A 209 -6.59 -1.07 0.31
N MET A 210 -6.46 -1.64 1.50
CA MET A 210 -5.86 -0.92 2.64
C MET A 210 -4.42 -0.50 2.35
N LEU A 211 -3.60 -1.42 1.84
CA LEU A 211 -2.22 -1.09 1.48
C LEU A 211 -2.16 0.02 0.41
N HIS A 212 -3.02 -0.05 -0.61
CA HIS A 212 -3.17 0.99 -1.61
C HIS A 212 -3.43 2.38 -0.98
N GLU A 213 -4.44 2.50 -0.11
CA GLU A 213 -4.75 3.77 0.54
C GLU A 213 -3.67 4.24 1.52
N LEU A 214 -3.01 3.30 2.23
CA LEU A 214 -1.90 3.63 3.11
C LEU A 214 -0.70 4.19 2.33
N VAL A 215 -0.43 3.66 1.13
CA VAL A 215 0.62 4.17 0.24
C VAL A 215 0.34 5.61 -0.18
N HIS A 216 -0.89 5.96 -0.52
CA HIS A 216 -1.26 7.36 -0.69
C HIS A 216 -0.93 8.18 0.55
N ALA A 217 -1.43 7.76 1.72
CA ALA A 217 -1.31 8.54 2.94
C ALA A 217 0.13 8.79 3.40
N VAL A 218 1.03 7.80 3.27
CA VAL A 218 2.44 7.97 3.63
C VAL A 218 3.25 8.77 2.60
N SER A 219 2.67 9.01 1.42
CA SER A 219 3.25 9.82 0.34
C SER A 219 2.96 11.32 0.47
N LEU A 220 2.34 11.77 1.57
CA LEU A 220 2.15 13.20 1.82
C LEU A 220 3.50 13.90 1.98
N ASP A 221 3.85 14.75 1.02
CA ASP A 221 4.93 15.70 1.17
C ASP A 221 4.44 16.87 2.04
N SER A 222 4.89 16.88 3.30
CA SER A 222 4.54 17.93 4.26
C SER A 222 4.97 19.33 3.82
N ALA A 223 6.05 19.47 3.03
CA ALA A 223 6.54 20.75 2.56
C ALA A 223 5.72 21.27 1.37
N ALA A 224 5.32 20.38 0.45
CA ALA A 224 4.47 20.72 -0.68
C ALA A 224 2.97 20.71 -0.37
N GLU A 225 2.57 20.21 0.81
CA GLU A 225 1.19 20.04 1.27
C GLU A 225 0.32 19.28 0.24
N ARG A 226 0.87 18.21 -0.36
CA ARG A 226 0.17 17.37 -1.34
C ARG A 226 0.70 15.93 -1.34
N LEU A 227 -0.15 14.99 -1.74
CA LEU A 227 0.27 13.60 -1.97
C LEU A 227 1.17 13.50 -3.21
N GLU A 228 2.20 12.68 -3.13
CA GLU A 228 3.10 12.38 -4.26
C GLU A 228 2.59 11.23 -5.13
N ILE A 229 1.82 10.31 -4.54
CA ILE A 229 1.16 9.19 -5.22
C ILE A 229 -0.32 9.55 -5.37
N LEU A 230 -0.83 9.60 -6.61
CA LEU A 230 -2.15 10.21 -6.92
C LEU A 230 -3.09 9.30 -7.73
N ASP A 231 -2.61 8.15 -8.21
CA ASP A 231 -3.30 7.26 -9.18
C ASP A 231 -3.68 7.94 -10.50
N GLN A 232 -3.09 9.10 -10.79
CA GLN A 232 -3.41 9.85 -11.98
C GLN A 232 -2.41 9.54 -13.09
N ILE A 233 -2.96 9.11 -14.22
CA ILE A 233 -2.26 8.84 -15.46
C ILE A 233 -2.81 9.82 -16.48
N ASN A 234 -2.27 11.04 -16.48
CA ASN A 234 -2.06 11.74 -17.73
C ASN A 234 -1.11 12.93 -17.51
N PRO A 235 0.05 13.01 -18.18
CA PRO A 235 0.82 14.24 -18.23
C PRO A 235 0.08 15.40 -18.92
N THR A 236 -1.02 15.15 -19.64
CA THR A 236 -1.75 16.17 -20.42
C THR A 236 -2.78 16.99 -19.64
N ASN A 237 -2.94 16.80 -18.31
CA ASN A 237 -4.02 17.38 -17.51
C ASN A 237 -5.44 16.95 -17.92
N GLU A 238 -5.59 15.99 -18.82
CA GLU A 238 -6.89 15.35 -19.05
C GLU A 238 -7.28 14.55 -17.80
N ALA A 239 -8.57 14.54 -17.47
CA ALA A 239 -9.06 13.81 -16.32
C ALA A 239 -8.60 12.34 -16.47
N PRO A 240 -7.81 11.82 -15.51
CA PRO A 240 -7.25 10.49 -15.64
C PRO A 240 -8.39 9.50 -15.82
N ASP A 241 -8.28 8.68 -16.85
CA ASP A 241 -9.21 7.59 -17.01
C ASP A 241 -8.96 6.63 -15.85
N LYS A 242 -9.88 6.58 -14.89
CA LYS A 242 -9.84 5.62 -13.78
C LYS A 242 -9.63 4.19 -14.28
N TYR A 243 -10.10 3.86 -15.49
CA TYR A 243 -9.93 2.54 -16.08
C TYR A 243 -8.49 2.24 -16.48
N THR A 244 -7.60 3.23 -16.50
CA THR A 244 -6.18 3.04 -16.75
C THR A 244 -5.36 2.94 -15.46
N ALA A 245 -5.92 3.30 -14.30
CA ALA A 245 -5.15 3.40 -13.05
C ALA A 245 -5.07 2.09 -12.26
N TYR A 246 -6.07 1.23 -12.36
CA TYR A 246 -6.25 0.09 -11.45
C TYR A 246 -6.26 -1.24 -12.18
N GLY A 247 -5.88 -2.31 -11.47
CA GLY A 247 -5.89 -3.67 -11.97
C GLY A 247 -4.57 -4.06 -12.65
N TRP A 248 -4.29 -5.36 -12.64
CA TRP A 248 -3.03 -5.93 -13.09
C TRP A 248 -2.63 -5.51 -14.51
N ASP A 249 -3.56 -5.59 -15.47
CA ASP A 249 -3.29 -5.30 -16.89
C ASP A 249 -2.75 -3.86 -17.04
N ASN A 250 -3.33 -2.92 -16.30
CA ASN A 250 -2.89 -1.53 -16.30
C ASN A 250 -1.55 -1.31 -15.59
N ILE A 251 -1.28 -2.07 -14.52
CA ILE A 251 -0.07 -1.91 -13.71
C ILE A 251 1.18 -2.24 -14.51
N ILE A 252 1.12 -3.27 -15.35
CA ILE A 252 2.25 -3.76 -16.14
C ILE A 252 2.41 -3.07 -17.50
N GLU A 253 1.48 -2.19 -17.87
CA GLU A 253 1.54 -1.40 -19.11
C GLU A 253 2.08 0.01 -18.89
N LYS A 254 2.16 0.46 -17.63
CA LYS A 254 2.67 1.80 -17.28
C LYS A 254 4.16 1.92 -17.57
N ASP A 255 4.59 3.10 -17.98
CA ASP A 255 6.02 3.41 -17.91
C ASP A 255 6.50 3.50 -16.44
N ALA A 256 7.81 3.46 -16.24
CA ALA A 256 8.42 3.49 -14.91
C ALA A 256 8.11 4.77 -14.09
N GLU A 257 7.95 5.93 -14.75
CA GLU A 257 7.64 7.19 -14.09
C GLU A 257 6.20 7.22 -13.59
N THR A 258 5.28 6.67 -14.37
CA THR A 258 3.87 6.54 -13.99
C THR A 258 3.69 5.47 -12.92
N ALA A 259 4.33 4.30 -13.09
CA ALA A 259 4.24 3.17 -12.16
C ALA A 259 4.64 3.54 -10.72
N ILE A 260 5.69 4.34 -10.54
CA ILE A 260 6.14 4.73 -9.20
C ILE A 260 5.19 5.71 -8.47
N LYS A 261 4.28 6.36 -9.21
CA LYS A 261 3.30 7.34 -8.70
C LYS A 261 1.87 6.78 -8.61
N ASN A 262 1.69 5.48 -8.81
CA ASN A 262 0.42 4.77 -8.73
C ASN A 262 0.41 3.84 -7.51
N ALA A 263 -0.59 3.94 -6.63
CA ALA A 263 -0.66 3.17 -5.40
C ALA A 263 -0.95 1.68 -5.65
N ASP A 264 -1.64 1.34 -6.73
CA ASP A 264 -1.99 -0.04 -7.08
C ASP A 264 -0.74 -0.86 -7.46
N ASN A 265 0.26 -0.23 -8.12
CA ASN A 265 1.57 -0.85 -8.32
C ASN A 265 2.22 -1.32 -6.99
N TYR A 266 2.05 -0.57 -5.89
CA TYR A 266 2.56 -0.95 -4.57
C TYR A 266 1.69 -2.02 -3.90
N ALA A 267 0.37 -1.97 -4.09
CA ALA A 267 -0.54 -3.01 -3.60
C ALA A 267 -0.18 -4.38 -4.21
N TYR A 268 -0.04 -4.44 -5.54
CA TYR A 268 0.40 -5.65 -6.22
C TYR A 268 1.83 -6.08 -5.85
N LEU A 269 2.74 -5.13 -5.61
CA LEU A 269 4.07 -5.46 -5.07
C LEU A 269 3.93 -6.21 -3.72
N GLY A 270 3.07 -5.72 -2.83
CA GLY A 270 2.74 -6.34 -1.53
C GLY A 270 2.11 -7.73 -1.63
N ILE A 271 1.14 -7.89 -2.54
CA ILE A 271 0.50 -9.18 -2.82
C ILE A 271 1.56 -10.19 -3.30
N TRP A 272 2.32 -9.85 -4.33
CA TRP A 272 3.36 -10.72 -4.88
C TRP A 272 4.44 -11.08 -3.85
N ALA A 273 4.83 -10.13 -3.01
CA ALA A 273 5.81 -10.36 -1.95
C ALA A 273 5.32 -11.45 -0.98
N SER A 274 4.03 -11.44 -0.66
CA SER A 274 3.39 -12.39 0.24
C SER A 274 3.11 -13.75 -0.42
N LEU A 275 2.66 -13.74 -1.68
CA LEU A 275 2.52 -14.96 -2.50
C LEU A 275 3.84 -15.72 -2.63
N ALA A 276 4.96 -15.02 -2.70
CA ALA A 276 6.26 -15.65 -2.76
C ALA A 276 6.65 -16.37 -1.44
N ASP A 277 6.12 -15.95 -0.27
CA ASP A 277 6.26 -16.71 0.98
C ASP A 277 5.39 -17.99 0.96
N MET A 278 4.24 -17.95 0.27
CA MET A 278 3.40 -19.12 -0.02
C MET A 278 4.00 -20.01 -1.14
N GLY A 279 5.04 -19.52 -1.80
CA GLY A 279 5.78 -20.22 -2.82
C GLY A 279 5.18 -20.15 -4.23
N TYR A 280 4.59 -19.00 -4.55
CA TYR A 280 4.11 -18.63 -5.88
C TYR A 280 4.89 -17.42 -6.43
N THR A 281 5.03 -17.34 -7.74
CA THR A 281 5.69 -16.22 -8.45
C THR A 281 5.21 -16.16 -9.91
N LEU A 282 5.68 -15.17 -10.67
CA LEU A 282 5.49 -15.10 -12.12
C LEU A 282 6.22 -16.27 -12.81
N PRO A 283 5.72 -16.75 -13.96
CA PRO A 283 6.43 -17.72 -14.79
C PRO A 283 7.88 -17.28 -15.08
N ARG A 284 8.83 -18.21 -14.91
CA ARG A 284 10.26 -17.94 -15.15
C ARG A 284 10.57 -18.11 -16.63
N LEU A 285 10.94 -17.01 -17.27
CA LEU A 285 11.37 -17.00 -18.67
C LEU A 285 12.66 -17.82 -18.89
N SER A 286 13.57 -17.84 -17.90
CA SER A 286 14.87 -18.51 -18.02
C SER A 286 14.80 -20.04 -18.01
N GLU A 287 13.66 -20.63 -17.67
CA GLU A 287 13.48 -22.09 -17.61
C GLU A 287 12.96 -22.66 -18.94
N ALA A 288 12.49 -21.81 -19.86
CA ALA A 288 12.05 -22.23 -21.18
C ALA A 288 13.24 -22.36 -22.15
N THR A 289 13.48 -23.56 -22.64
CA THR A 289 14.52 -23.84 -23.65
C THR A 289 14.02 -23.71 -25.09
N ASP A 290 12.70 -23.72 -25.29
CA ASP A 290 12.02 -23.57 -26.59
C ASP A 290 11.39 -22.18 -26.67
N ALA A 291 11.48 -21.53 -27.84
CA ALA A 291 10.90 -20.22 -28.11
C ALA A 291 9.38 -20.17 -27.87
N THR A 292 8.68 -21.28 -28.13
CA THR A 292 7.24 -21.43 -27.90
C THR A 292 6.92 -21.39 -26.41
N LEU A 293 7.65 -22.15 -25.60
CA LEU A 293 7.50 -22.17 -24.14
C LEU A 293 7.88 -20.82 -23.52
N LEU A 294 8.86 -20.12 -24.10
CA LEU A 294 9.25 -18.79 -23.67
C LEU A 294 8.12 -17.77 -23.94
N ALA A 295 7.50 -17.83 -25.13
CA ALA A 295 6.38 -16.97 -25.49
C ALA A 295 5.15 -17.24 -24.62
N GLU A 296 4.88 -18.51 -24.29
CA GLU A 296 3.81 -18.90 -23.37
C GLU A 296 4.07 -18.39 -21.95
N ALA A 297 5.28 -18.59 -21.42
CA ALA A 297 5.67 -18.10 -20.10
C ALA A 297 5.59 -16.56 -20.01
N GLU A 298 5.96 -15.84 -21.07
CA GLU A 298 5.84 -14.39 -21.15
C GLU A 298 4.37 -13.94 -21.20
N SER A 299 3.54 -14.62 -22.00
CA SER A 299 2.10 -14.38 -22.05
C SER A 299 1.43 -14.60 -20.69
N ASP A 300 1.78 -15.70 -20.00
CA ASP A 300 1.28 -16.00 -18.67
C ASP A 300 1.75 -15.00 -17.62
N ALA A 301 3.01 -14.56 -17.70
CA ALA A 301 3.53 -13.53 -16.80
C ALA A 301 2.84 -12.18 -17.04
N HIS A 302 2.57 -11.83 -18.29
CA HIS A 302 1.79 -10.65 -18.65
C HIS A 302 0.34 -10.76 -18.14
N ARG A 303 -0.29 -11.93 -18.22
CA ARG A 303 -1.62 -12.16 -17.63
C ARG A 303 -1.62 -12.23 -16.10
N GLY A 304 -0.45 -12.29 -15.47
CA GLY A 304 -0.31 -12.39 -14.01
C GLY A 304 -0.69 -13.77 -13.47
N ILE A 305 -0.47 -14.82 -14.25
CA ILE A 305 -0.73 -16.20 -13.82
C ILE A 305 0.28 -16.62 -12.76
N LEU A 306 -0.22 -17.17 -11.65
CA LEU A 306 0.60 -17.68 -10.55
C LEU A 306 1.20 -19.04 -10.91
N ARG A 307 2.53 -19.16 -10.77
CA ARG A 307 3.27 -20.42 -10.89
C ARG A 307 3.91 -20.78 -9.56
N ARG A 308 3.85 -22.07 -9.20
CA ARG A 308 4.46 -22.58 -7.97
C ARG A 308 5.97 -22.75 -8.18
N TYR A 309 6.81 -22.34 -7.22
CA TYR A 309 8.24 -22.60 -7.30
C TYR A 309 8.52 -24.11 -7.34
N ALA A 310 9.12 -24.59 -8.43
CA ALA A 310 9.63 -25.95 -8.53
C ALA A 310 10.82 -26.20 -7.58
N ASN A 311 11.61 -25.15 -7.28
CA ASN A 311 12.84 -25.28 -6.51
C ASN A 311 12.64 -24.98 -5.00
N ILE A 312 12.34 -26.03 -4.24
CA ILE A 312 11.98 -25.99 -2.81
C ILE A 312 13.19 -25.63 -1.92
N THR A 313 14.44 -25.82 -2.38
CA THR A 313 15.66 -25.58 -1.58
C THR A 313 15.91 -24.12 -1.22
N LYS A 314 15.36 -23.15 -1.97
CA LYS A 314 15.37 -21.74 -1.54
C LYS A 314 14.38 -21.44 -0.42
N ARG A 315 13.32 -22.25 -0.22
CA ARG A 315 12.31 -22.05 0.84
C ARG A 315 12.78 -22.45 2.23
N SER A 316 13.63 -23.49 2.33
CA SER A 316 14.02 -24.08 3.62
C SER A 316 14.96 -23.19 4.45
N LEU A 317 15.70 -22.27 3.81
CA LEU A 317 16.63 -21.37 4.50
C LEU A 317 15.91 -20.22 5.24
N MET A 318 14.80 -19.70 4.73
CA MET A 318 14.07 -18.61 5.39
C MET A 318 13.09 -19.10 6.48
N GLY A 319 12.39 -20.21 6.26
CA GLY A 319 11.46 -20.76 7.24
C GLY A 319 12.12 -21.23 8.54
N ARG A 320 13.42 -21.62 8.49
CA ARG A 320 14.19 -21.95 9.69
C ARG A 320 14.72 -20.72 10.41
N MET A 321 15.11 -19.64 9.71
CA MET A 321 15.58 -18.41 10.37
C MET A 321 14.49 -17.67 11.15
N MET A 322 13.24 -17.64 10.66
CA MET A 322 12.17 -16.92 11.37
C MET A 322 11.67 -17.62 12.65
N ARG A 323 11.98 -18.91 12.87
CA ARG A 323 11.71 -19.59 14.14
C ARG A 323 12.76 -19.34 15.23
N PHE A 324 13.88 -18.68 14.91
CA PHE A 324 14.93 -18.35 15.89
C PHE A 324 14.83 -16.92 16.44
N PHE A 325 13.93 -16.08 15.92
CA PHE A 325 13.80 -14.67 16.31
C PHE A 325 12.38 -14.27 16.76
N ALA A 326 11.48 -15.24 16.96
CA ALA A 326 10.19 -15.08 17.63
C ALA A 326 10.23 -15.84 18.96
#